data_AF-A0A7W7CC96-F1
#
_entry.id   AF-A0A7W7CC96-F1
#
_cell.length_a   1.000
_cell.length_b   1.000
_cell.length_c   1.000
_cell.angle_alpha   90.00
_cell.angle_beta   90.00
_cell.angle_gamma   90.00
#
_symmetry.space_group_name_H-M   'P 1'
#
loop_
_entity.id
_entity.type
_entity.pdbx_description
1 polymer ?
#
loop_
_entity_poly.entity_id
_entity_poly.type
_entity_poly.pdbx_seq_one_letter_code
_entity_poly.pdbx_strand_id
1 'polypeptide(L)'
;MNWGLRDFYGGVEDENVRYTVIHIEGRQLPHAVVRMTGTVEEAFTHDLHWQPATLLSQVPNEPTWIAREANLGYANGFLVEMVRVIRGARYDSEVVEFKYHAVFKDTVDVLDLDKAYLLIRQPDPHKEHKYVGYGMWEETDKLYRLWSGRDWTEESVSISAAEAEHLKRQIDRRWAVNHRHHLRTEHGRAAAVIRVLTVPDREPREWVFTGDGRWKSADLLGQAPEPGRLDVEVGWEHAVEQLAVLVQQHRAGSAGGYAVFHRATDVLDLELAYDVVPELGPGHRISLPLREGEAEPLATRVAMRNSKRHAEVTDGRHHFALFNFAADSKDLDRAYSVVRCPAGRTGPWEVFRQPGDWPPTRQPASTHTLPIGGADIERITRRLAAAEIRYFEIRSREVGPVAKIRLTRTTEEAAEDLGWIPSDFLVRQRDEPDWTVAETDEWGMARIRFHAARLDRSVALRDNEYQYLAIFAEVAAAFDLGNATMVVRKKNDVVEEFVRPGGWARTDRTRQFDHVLTRPYWQLPITEEELRGLIAD
;
A
#
# COMPACT_ATOMS: atom_id res chain seq x y z
N MET A 1 -10.43 13.95 -27.41
CA MET A 1 -9.95 13.08 -26.31
C MET A 1 -11.10 12.87 -25.35
N ASN A 2 -11.68 11.68 -25.33
CA ASN A 2 -12.61 11.27 -24.29
C ASN A 2 -11.73 10.80 -23.12
N TRP A 3 -11.72 11.53 -22.00
CA TRP A 3 -10.81 11.27 -20.88
C TRP A 3 -11.17 10.01 -20.09
N GLY A 4 -12.24 9.29 -20.46
CA GLY A 4 -12.71 8.14 -19.69
C GLY A 4 -13.29 8.50 -18.32
N LEU A 5 -13.37 9.80 -17.99
CA LEU A 5 -14.06 10.31 -16.82
C LEU A 5 -15.56 10.10 -17.02
N ARG A 6 -16.15 9.24 -16.20
CA ARG A 6 -17.55 8.87 -16.31
C ARG A 6 -18.43 9.99 -15.70
N ASP A 7 -19.61 10.26 -16.27
CA ASP A 7 -20.64 11.19 -15.73
C ASP A 7 -21.19 10.80 -14.33
N PHE A 8 -20.59 9.83 -13.64
CA PHE A 8 -21.08 9.25 -12.38
C PHE A 8 -20.85 10.15 -11.15
N TYR A 9 -20.18 11.31 -11.31
CA TYR A 9 -19.88 12.23 -10.20
C TYR A 9 -20.88 13.40 -10.07
N GLY A 10 -22.01 13.33 -10.78
CA GLY A 10 -23.05 14.35 -10.73
C GLY A 10 -23.82 14.34 -9.41
N GLY A 11 -23.69 15.42 -8.63
CA GLY A 11 -24.65 15.78 -7.60
C GLY A 11 -25.81 16.59 -8.18
N VAL A 12 -26.68 17.14 -7.34
CA VAL A 12 -27.66 18.14 -7.79
C VAL A 12 -26.89 19.38 -8.25
N GLU A 13 -26.98 19.72 -9.54
CA GLU A 13 -26.35 20.93 -10.08
C GLU A 13 -27.03 22.17 -9.49
N ASP A 14 -26.23 23.09 -8.93
CA ASP A 14 -26.70 24.43 -8.63
C ASP A 14 -26.61 25.26 -9.92
N GLU A 15 -27.77 25.68 -10.44
CA GLU A 15 -27.85 26.47 -11.67
C GLU A 15 -27.07 27.80 -11.60
N ASN A 16 -26.74 28.26 -10.38
CA ASN A 16 -25.96 29.47 -10.15
C ASN A 16 -24.45 29.24 -10.14
N VAL A 17 -23.99 28.00 -10.30
CA VAL A 17 -22.57 27.64 -10.30
C VAL A 17 -22.15 27.16 -11.68
N ARG A 18 -21.13 27.80 -12.26
CA ARG A 18 -20.51 27.38 -13.52
C ARG A 18 -19.09 26.89 -13.27
N TYR A 19 -18.72 25.78 -13.88
CA TYR A 19 -17.37 25.24 -13.78
C TYR A 19 -16.59 25.46 -15.08
N THR A 20 -15.32 25.82 -14.94
CA THR A 20 -14.38 25.94 -16.06
C THR A 20 -13.09 25.23 -15.68
N VAL A 21 -12.62 24.32 -16.52
CA VAL A 21 -11.35 23.62 -16.33
C VAL A 21 -10.29 24.32 -17.17
N ILE A 22 -9.19 24.71 -16.53
CA ILE A 22 -8.04 25.35 -17.18
C ILE A 22 -6.93 24.31 -17.30
N HIS A 23 -6.51 24.02 -18.53
CA HIS A 23 -5.34 23.20 -18.83
C HIS A 23 -4.18 24.05 -19.31
N ILE A 24 -2.95 23.58 -19.07
CA ILE A 24 -1.74 24.11 -19.73
C ILE A 24 -1.30 23.07 -20.75
N GLU A 25 -0.99 23.51 -21.97
CA GLU A 25 -0.49 22.64 -23.03
C GLU A 25 0.72 21.80 -22.55
N GLY A 26 0.69 20.50 -22.86
CA GLY A 26 1.73 19.55 -22.43
C GLY A 26 1.63 19.06 -20.98
N ARG A 27 0.64 19.49 -20.19
CA ARG A 27 0.40 18.95 -18.83
C ARG A 27 -0.74 17.95 -18.80
N GLN A 28 -0.52 16.84 -18.11
CA GLN A 28 -1.53 15.79 -17.93
C GLN A 28 -2.70 16.23 -17.03
N LEU A 29 -2.39 16.86 -15.90
CA LEU A 29 -3.41 17.40 -14.98
C LEU A 29 -3.84 18.80 -15.40
N PRO A 30 -5.11 19.18 -15.14
CA PRO A 30 -5.51 20.57 -15.26
C PRO A 30 -4.68 21.45 -14.32
N HIS A 31 -4.48 22.69 -14.75
CA HIS A 31 -3.86 23.74 -13.92
C HIS A 31 -4.79 24.12 -12.76
N ALA A 32 -6.07 24.30 -13.07
CA ALA A 32 -7.10 24.59 -12.09
C ALA A 32 -8.48 24.14 -12.57
N VAL A 33 -9.37 23.87 -11.61
CA VAL A 33 -10.82 23.84 -11.84
C VAL A 33 -11.39 25.08 -11.18
N VAL A 34 -12.00 25.95 -11.97
CA VAL A 34 -12.60 27.21 -11.51
C VAL A 34 -14.10 27.00 -11.35
N ARG A 35 -14.67 27.50 -10.25
CA ARG A 35 -16.12 27.64 -10.08
C ARG A 35 -16.47 29.12 -9.98
N MET A 36 -17.52 29.51 -10.69
CA MET A 36 -18.11 30.84 -10.64
C MET A 36 -19.45 30.75 -9.91
N THR A 37 -19.57 31.44 -8.77
CA THR A 37 -20.83 31.57 -8.03
C THR A 37 -21.27 33.03 -8.10
N GLY A 38 -22.19 33.33 -9.01
CA GLY A 38 -22.53 34.71 -9.36
C GLY A 38 -21.33 35.45 -9.95
N THR A 39 -20.77 36.41 -9.20
CA THR A 39 -19.57 37.19 -9.59
C THR A 39 -18.30 36.76 -8.87
N VAL A 40 -18.40 35.80 -7.94
CA VAL A 40 -17.27 35.30 -7.17
C VAL A 40 -16.60 34.18 -7.94
N GLU A 41 -15.31 34.34 -8.22
CA GLU A 41 -14.45 33.32 -8.80
C GLU A 41 -13.63 32.64 -7.72
N GLU A 42 -13.71 31.31 -7.66
CA GLU A 42 -12.84 30.47 -6.84
C GLU A 42 -12.17 29.41 -7.71
N ALA A 43 -10.91 29.11 -7.43
CA ALA A 43 -10.16 28.07 -8.12
C ALA A 43 -9.72 26.97 -7.14
N PHE A 44 -9.85 25.73 -7.59
CA PHE A 44 -9.20 24.58 -7.00
C PHE A 44 -7.94 24.29 -7.81
N THR A 45 -6.79 24.51 -7.19
CA THR A 45 -5.47 24.42 -7.82
C THR A 45 -4.70 23.21 -7.31
N HIS A 46 -3.41 23.14 -7.62
CA HIS A 46 -2.52 22.09 -7.14
C HIS A 46 -2.30 22.12 -5.62
N ASP A 47 -2.81 23.15 -4.93
CA ASP A 47 -2.84 23.22 -3.46
C ASP A 47 -4.00 22.47 -2.83
N LEU A 48 -4.88 21.88 -3.65
CA LEU A 48 -5.94 20.96 -3.25
C LEU A 48 -7.00 21.55 -2.31
N HIS A 49 -7.27 22.84 -2.45
CA HIS A 49 -8.38 23.50 -1.78
C HIS A 49 -8.91 24.65 -2.64
N TRP A 50 -10.17 25.01 -2.41
CA TRP A 50 -10.79 26.17 -3.05
C TRP A 50 -10.24 27.46 -2.46
N GLN A 51 -9.84 28.39 -3.33
CA GLN A 51 -9.40 29.72 -2.94
C GLN A 51 -10.00 30.77 -3.87
N PRO A 52 -10.23 32.01 -3.40
CA PRO A 52 -10.56 33.13 -4.28
C PRO A 52 -9.51 33.30 -5.38
N ALA A 53 -9.96 33.51 -6.63
CA ALA A 53 -9.08 33.54 -7.79
C ALA A 53 -9.51 34.60 -8.83
N THR A 54 -8.65 34.82 -9.83
CA THR A 54 -8.94 35.68 -11.01
C THR A 54 -8.37 35.05 -12.29
N LEU A 55 -8.24 33.73 -12.32
CA LEU A 55 -7.62 32.97 -13.40
C LEU A 55 -8.36 33.14 -14.72
N LEU A 56 -9.70 33.21 -14.72
CA LEU A 56 -10.46 33.36 -15.98
C LEU A 56 -10.14 34.67 -16.71
N SER A 57 -9.88 35.75 -15.96
CA SER A 57 -9.46 37.03 -16.53
C SER A 57 -8.03 37.01 -17.07
N GLN A 58 -7.20 36.05 -16.62
CA GLN A 58 -5.80 35.90 -17.03
C GLN A 58 -5.66 35.02 -18.28
N VAL A 59 -6.58 34.09 -18.53
CA VAL A 59 -6.56 33.16 -19.69
C VAL A 59 -6.25 33.87 -21.03
N PRO A 60 -6.84 35.04 -21.38
CA PRO A 60 -6.53 35.70 -22.65
C PRO A 60 -5.07 36.17 -22.79
N ASN A 61 -4.37 36.35 -21.68
CA ASN A 61 -2.97 36.79 -21.63
C ASN A 61 -1.98 35.60 -21.54
N GLU A 62 -2.49 34.38 -21.37
CA GLU A 62 -1.70 33.17 -21.18
C GLU A 62 -1.89 32.21 -22.38
N PRO A 63 -1.06 32.30 -23.43
CA PRO A 63 -1.32 31.63 -24.71
C PRO A 63 -1.27 30.10 -24.65
N THR A 64 -0.67 29.53 -23.60
CA THR A 64 -0.61 28.07 -23.38
C THR A 64 -1.79 27.55 -22.57
N TRP A 65 -2.66 28.43 -22.07
CA TRP A 65 -3.81 28.06 -21.25
C TRP A 65 -5.03 27.81 -22.10
N ILE A 66 -5.71 26.69 -21.83
CA ILE A 66 -6.93 26.28 -22.52
C ILE A 66 -8.03 26.16 -21.46
N ALA A 67 -8.96 27.12 -21.45
CA ALA A 67 -10.14 27.10 -20.60
C ALA A 67 -11.32 26.44 -21.32
N ARG A 68 -12.00 25.51 -20.65
CA ARG A 68 -13.20 24.82 -21.16
C ARG A 68 -14.28 24.78 -20.10
N GLU A 69 -15.50 25.17 -20.46
CA GLU A 69 -16.65 24.96 -19.59
C GLU A 69 -16.85 23.46 -19.35
N ALA A 70 -17.23 23.11 -18.12
CA ALA A 70 -17.53 21.75 -17.70
C ALA A 70 -18.83 21.74 -16.89
N ASN A 71 -19.60 20.66 -17.01
CA ASN A 71 -20.69 20.40 -16.08
C ASN A 71 -20.12 19.94 -14.72
N LEU A 72 -20.99 19.81 -13.71
CA LEU A 72 -20.55 19.43 -12.35
C LEU A 72 -19.84 18.08 -12.32
N GLY A 73 -20.36 17.08 -13.05
CA GLY A 73 -19.79 15.73 -13.11
C GLY A 73 -18.36 15.71 -13.66
N TYR A 74 -18.12 16.40 -14.77
CA TYR A 74 -16.77 16.53 -15.36
C TYR A 74 -15.83 17.31 -14.46
N ALA A 75 -16.28 18.42 -13.87
CA ALA A 75 -15.48 19.20 -12.93
C ALA A 75 -15.06 18.35 -11.73
N ASN A 76 -16.00 17.62 -11.12
CA ASN A 76 -15.72 16.69 -10.02
C ASN A 76 -14.72 15.60 -10.42
N GLY A 77 -14.86 15.03 -11.62
CA GLY A 77 -13.89 14.05 -12.13
C GLY A 77 -12.46 14.59 -12.16
N PHE A 78 -12.27 15.83 -12.63
CA PHE A 78 -10.96 16.49 -12.63
C PHE A 78 -10.46 16.80 -11.22
N LEU A 79 -11.32 17.28 -10.33
CA LEU A 79 -10.96 17.58 -8.93
C LEU A 79 -10.47 16.32 -8.21
N VAL A 80 -11.20 15.21 -8.35
CA VAL A 80 -10.84 13.90 -7.79
C VAL A 80 -9.48 13.46 -8.32
N GLU A 81 -9.29 13.52 -9.65
CA GLU A 81 -8.03 13.11 -10.27
C GLU A 81 -6.85 13.98 -9.80
N MET A 82 -7.04 15.30 -9.68
CA MET A 82 -6.05 16.20 -9.11
C MET A 82 -5.68 15.79 -7.69
N VAL A 83 -6.66 15.54 -6.82
CA VAL A 83 -6.40 15.09 -5.44
C VAL A 83 -5.61 13.78 -5.44
N ARG A 84 -6.02 12.79 -6.24
CA ARG A 84 -5.36 11.48 -6.30
C ARG A 84 -3.92 11.59 -6.75
N VAL A 85 -3.67 12.26 -7.87
CA VAL A 85 -2.34 12.34 -8.47
C VAL A 85 -1.42 13.25 -7.65
N ILE A 86 -1.91 14.40 -7.18
CA ILE A 86 -1.08 15.34 -6.43
C ILE A 86 -0.82 14.83 -5.00
N ARG A 87 -1.82 14.30 -4.30
CA ARG A 87 -1.56 13.66 -2.99
C ARG A 87 -0.69 12.44 -3.16
N GLY A 88 -0.94 11.60 -4.17
CA GLY A 88 -0.09 10.46 -4.50
C GLY A 88 1.36 10.89 -4.69
N ALA A 89 1.63 11.90 -5.52
CA ALA A 89 2.98 12.41 -5.77
C ALA A 89 3.64 13.05 -4.53
N ARG A 90 2.90 13.87 -3.76
CA ARG A 90 3.40 14.46 -2.52
C ARG A 90 3.75 13.38 -1.51
N TYR A 91 2.82 12.45 -1.29
CA TYR A 91 2.97 11.33 -0.38
C TYR A 91 4.13 10.41 -0.81
N ASP A 92 4.27 10.18 -2.12
CA ASP A 92 5.38 9.43 -2.70
C ASP A 92 6.73 10.19 -2.61
N SER A 93 6.77 11.39 -2.07
CA SER A 93 8.01 12.09 -1.75
C SER A 93 8.33 12.07 -0.25
N GLU A 94 7.36 11.71 0.60
CA GLU A 94 7.52 11.78 2.05
C GLU A 94 8.26 10.57 2.62
N VAL A 95 9.33 10.82 3.37
CA VAL A 95 10.00 9.81 4.20
C VAL A 95 9.21 9.68 5.49
N VAL A 96 8.15 8.89 5.46
CA VAL A 96 7.28 8.63 6.61
C VAL A 96 7.43 7.21 7.15
N GLU A 97 7.00 7.09 8.40
CA GLU A 97 6.99 5.85 9.16
C GLU A 97 6.07 4.79 8.56
N PHE A 98 4.87 5.23 8.15
CA PHE A 98 3.82 4.40 7.57
C PHE A 98 3.23 5.07 6.35
N LYS A 99 2.67 4.26 5.44
CA LYS A 99 1.75 4.76 4.41
C LYS A 99 0.34 4.89 4.93
N TYR A 100 -0.21 6.10 4.89
CA TYR A 100 -1.56 6.38 5.39
C TYR A 100 -2.50 6.63 4.22
N HIS A 101 -3.70 6.10 4.35
CA HIS A 101 -4.77 6.24 3.37
C HIS A 101 -6.07 6.61 4.07
N ALA A 102 -6.74 7.63 3.54
CA ALA A 102 -8.12 7.93 3.88
C ALA A 102 -9.04 7.19 2.91
N VAL A 103 -10.12 6.58 3.42
CA VAL A 103 -11.14 5.92 2.60
C VAL A 103 -12.49 6.64 2.74
N PHE A 104 -13.15 6.77 1.60
CA PHE A 104 -14.39 7.52 1.41
C PHE A 104 -15.46 6.59 0.85
N LYS A 105 -16.72 6.81 1.27
CA LYS A 105 -17.85 6.02 0.76
C LYS A 105 -18.20 6.39 -0.66
N ASP A 106 -18.06 7.68 -0.97
CA ASP A 106 -18.39 8.27 -2.26
C ASP A 106 -17.13 8.91 -2.83
N THR A 107 -16.92 8.77 -4.14
CA THR A 107 -15.70 9.27 -4.79
C THR A 107 -15.54 10.79 -4.67
N VAL A 108 -16.64 11.56 -4.70
CA VAL A 108 -16.57 13.04 -4.59
C VAL A 108 -16.17 13.50 -3.19
N ASP A 109 -16.33 12.65 -2.17
CA ASP A 109 -15.97 13.00 -0.81
C ASP A 109 -14.46 13.09 -0.58
N VAL A 110 -13.62 12.59 -1.50
CA VAL A 110 -12.15 12.73 -1.42
C VAL A 110 -11.68 14.19 -1.39
N LEU A 111 -12.53 15.12 -1.87
CA LEU A 111 -12.27 16.55 -1.87
C LEU A 111 -12.33 17.17 -0.47
N ASP A 112 -12.95 16.48 0.49
CA ASP A 112 -13.08 16.90 1.87
C ASP A 112 -12.61 15.78 2.79
N LEU A 113 -11.40 15.93 3.33
CA LEU A 113 -10.79 14.93 4.21
C LEU A 113 -11.68 14.59 5.42
N ASP A 114 -12.50 15.53 5.92
CA ASP A 114 -13.38 15.30 7.07
C ASP A 114 -14.50 14.30 6.77
N LYS A 115 -14.78 14.02 5.50
CA LYS A 115 -15.73 13.00 5.09
C LYS A 115 -15.14 11.59 5.05
N ALA A 116 -13.83 11.45 5.25
CA ALA A 116 -13.22 10.13 5.38
C ALA A 116 -13.91 9.36 6.52
N TYR A 117 -14.28 8.12 6.24
CA TYR A 117 -14.94 7.26 7.21
C TYR A 117 -13.99 6.21 7.79
N LEU A 118 -12.86 5.97 7.13
CA LEU A 118 -11.83 5.03 7.54
C LEU A 118 -10.44 5.65 7.34
N LEU A 119 -9.56 5.39 8.30
CA LEU A 119 -8.13 5.64 8.19
C LEU A 119 -7.43 4.28 8.15
N ILE A 120 -6.59 4.07 7.14
CA ILE A 120 -5.76 2.88 7.01
C ILE A 120 -4.30 3.30 7.08
N ARG A 121 -3.46 2.46 7.69
CA ARG A 121 -2.01 2.52 7.53
C ARG A 121 -1.47 1.21 6.97
N GLN A 122 -0.35 1.27 6.27
CA GLN A 122 0.40 0.11 5.78
C GLN A 122 1.78 0.07 6.44
N PRO A 123 2.00 -0.79 7.46
CA PRO A 123 3.32 -1.02 8.04
C PRO A 123 4.26 -1.79 7.09
N ASP A 124 3.69 -2.62 6.21
CA ASP A 124 4.39 -3.29 5.13
C ASP A 124 3.49 -3.40 3.89
N PRO A 125 4.01 -3.71 2.70
CA PRO A 125 3.22 -3.72 1.46
C PRO A 125 2.11 -4.77 1.40
N HIS A 126 2.08 -5.70 2.36
CA HIS A 126 1.14 -6.83 2.41
C HIS A 126 0.24 -6.79 3.65
N LYS A 127 0.43 -5.82 4.54
CA LYS A 127 -0.39 -5.62 5.73
C LYS A 127 -1.01 -4.25 5.70
N GLU A 128 -2.28 -4.23 6.03
CA GLU A 128 -3.05 -3.02 6.16
C GLU A 128 -3.72 -3.06 7.52
N HIS A 129 -3.62 -1.96 8.26
CA HIS A 129 -4.31 -1.80 9.52
C HIS A 129 -5.27 -0.63 9.44
N LYS A 130 -6.55 -0.83 9.77
CA LYS A 130 -7.52 0.25 9.94
C LYS A 130 -7.46 0.79 11.36
N TYR A 131 -7.58 2.11 11.50
CA TYR A 131 -7.70 2.75 12.80
C TYR A 131 -9.10 2.53 13.35
N VAL A 132 -9.20 1.97 14.55
CA VAL A 132 -10.48 1.68 15.22
C VAL A 132 -10.67 2.55 16.47
N GLY A 133 -10.01 3.70 16.51
CA GLY A 133 -10.09 4.63 17.63
C GLY A 133 -9.12 4.31 18.76
N TYR A 134 -8.85 5.33 19.57
CA TYR A 134 -8.12 5.24 20.84
C TYR A 134 -6.72 4.64 20.75
N GLY A 135 -5.98 4.99 19.70
CA GLY A 135 -4.64 4.47 19.46
C GLY A 135 -4.61 3.03 18.92
N MET A 136 -5.76 2.40 18.69
CA MET A 136 -5.83 1.01 18.28
C MET A 136 -5.97 0.82 16.78
N TRP A 137 -5.39 -0.28 16.32
CA TRP A 137 -5.34 -0.65 14.92
C TRP A 137 -5.73 -2.12 14.74
N GLU A 138 -6.59 -2.40 13.78
CA GLU A 138 -7.01 -3.76 13.44
C GLU A 138 -6.56 -4.11 12.02
N GLU A 139 -6.19 -5.36 11.80
CA GLU A 139 -5.92 -5.89 10.46
C GLU A 139 -7.13 -5.73 9.54
N THR A 140 -6.88 -5.38 8.28
CA THR A 140 -7.89 -5.20 7.24
C THR A 140 -7.31 -5.59 5.87
N ASP A 141 -8.17 -5.85 4.89
CA ASP A 141 -7.81 -6.07 3.48
C ASP A 141 -8.44 -5.01 2.56
N LYS A 142 -8.67 -3.81 3.11
CA LYS A 142 -9.57 -2.83 2.51
C LYS A 142 -8.93 -2.12 1.32
N LEU A 143 -7.65 -1.75 1.37
CA LEU A 143 -6.94 -1.20 0.21
C LEU A 143 -6.80 -2.26 -0.87
N TYR A 144 -6.48 -3.51 -0.52
CA TYR A 144 -6.50 -4.62 -1.47
C TYR A 144 -7.85 -4.76 -2.18
N ARG A 145 -8.97 -4.72 -1.45
CA ARG A 145 -10.32 -4.76 -2.04
C ARG A 145 -10.62 -3.56 -2.95
N LEU A 146 -10.18 -2.36 -2.57
CA LEU A 146 -10.32 -1.15 -3.40
C LEU A 146 -9.49 -1.27 -4.68
N TRP A 147 -8.21 -1.61 -4.58
CA TRP A 147 -7.28 -1.73 -5.71
C TRP A 147 -7.61 -2.89 -6.64
N SER A 148 -8.19 -3.97 -6.12
CA SER A 148 -8.70 -5.08 -6.94
C SER A 148 -10.08 -4.81 -7.56
N GLY A 149 -10.71 -3.67 -7.27
CA GLY A 149 -12.02 -3.29 -7.79
C GLY A 149 -13.20 -4.01 -7.13
N ARG A 150 -12.99 -4.76 -6.03
CA ARG A 150 -14.08 -5.40 -5.27
C ARG A 150 -14.97 -4.38 -4.58
N ASP A 151 -14.40 -3.23 -4.18
CA ASP A 151 -15.09 -2.12 -3.53
C ASP A 151 -15.13 -0.89 -4.44
N TRP A 152 -15.50 -1.07 -5.71
CA TRP A 152 -15.42 -0.03 -6.75
C TRP A 152 -16.27 1.23 -6.51
N THR A 153 -17.22 1.19 -5.58
CA THR A 153 -18.05 2.37 -5.22
C THR A 153 -17.33 3.33 -4.28
N GLU A 154 -16.31 2.83 -3.58
CA GLU A 154 -15.55 3.59 -2.60
C GLU A 154 -14.24 4.08 -3.20
N GLU A 155 -13.61 5.05 -2.55
CA GLU A 155 -12.35 5.63 -3.03
C GLU A 155 -11.35 5.73 -1.89
N SER A 156 -10.06 5.62 -2.21
CA SER A 156 -8.99 5.88 -1.26
C SER A 156 -7.96 6.85 -1.82
N VAL A 157 -7.43 7.71 -0.96
CA VAL A 157 -6.32 8.60 -1.30
C VAL A 157 -5.24 8.50 -0.24
N SER A 158 -3.98 8.53 -0.68
CA SER A 158 -2.83 8.66 0.23
C SER A 158 -2.88 10.00 0.94
N ILE A 159 -2.49 10.04 2.22
CA ILE A 159 -2.50 11.25 3.04
C ILE A 159 -1.20 11.38 3.84
N SER A 160 -0.83 12.61 4.18
CA SER A 160 0.32 12.90 5.03
C SER A 160 0.12 12.40 6.46
N ALA A 161 1.21 12.28 7.23
CA ALA A 161 1.13 11.95 8.65
C ALA A 161 0.31 12.97 9.47
N ALA A 162 0.37 14.26 9.11
CA ALA A 162 -0.40 15.31 9.78
C ALA A 162 -1.90 15.18 9.52
N GLU A 163 -2.29 14.86 8.28
CA GLU A 163 -3.67 14.54 7.91
C GLU A 163 -4.17 13.26 8.60
N ALA A 164 -3.32 12.24 8.72
CA ALA A 164 -3.65 11.03 9.47
C ALA A 164 -3.90 11.31 10.96
N GLU A 165 -3.08 12.17 11.60
CA GLU A 165 -3.32 12.61 12.98
C GLU A 165 -4.62 13.40 13.14
N HIS A 166 -4.97 14.22 12.15
CA HIS A 166 -6.27 14.89 12.10
C HIS A 166 -7.43 13.90 12.05
N LEU A 167 -7.36 12.90 11.16
CA LEU A 167 -8.36 11.84 11.07
C LEU A 167 -8.45 10.99 12.32
N LYS A 168 -7.33 10.65 12.98
CA LYS A 168 -7.36 9.95 14.27
C LYS A 168 -8.19 10.71 15.30
N ARG A 169 -7.91 12.02 15.49
CA ARG A 169 -8.68 12.87 16.40
C ARG A 169 -10.15 12.97 16.03
N GLN A 170 -10.46 12.98 14.74
CA GLN A 170 -11.85 12.99 14.27
C GLN A 170 -12.57 11.68 14.59
N ILE A 171 -11.93 10.54 14.31
CA ILE A 171 -12.44 9.21 14.63
C ILE A 171 -12.63 9.07 16.14
N ASP A 172 -11.64 9.42 16.96
CA ASP A 172 -11.74 9.36 18.43
C ASP A 172 -12.90 10.20 18.96
N ARG A 173 -13.11 11.41 18.43
CA ARG A 173 -14.27 12.26 18.79
C ARG A 173 -15.60 11.60 18.43
N ARG A 174 -15.72 11.04 17.22
CA ARG A 174 -16.93 10.30 16.81
C ARG A 174 -17.18 9.11 17.73
N TRP A 175 -16.12 8.44 18.17
CA TRP A 175 -16.22 7.31 19.08
C TRP A 175 -16.68 7.72 20.47
N ALA A 176 -16.11 8.79 21.03
CA ALA A 176 -16.50 9.34 22.32
C ALA A 176 -17.98 9.78 22.35
N VAL A 177 -18.52 10.26 21.22
CA VAL A 177 -19.93 10.68 21.10
C VAL A 177 -20.87 9.50 20.90
N ASN A 178 -20.48 8.52 20.07
CA ASN A 178 -21.38 7.45 19.63
C ASN A 178 -21.27 6.15 20.43
N HIS A 179 -20.37 6.09 21.42
CA HIS A 179 -20.19 4.89 22.24
C HIS A 179 -20.17 5.20 23.72
N ARG A 180 -20.87 4.38 24.49
CA ARG A 180 -20.66 4.26 25.93
C ARG A 180 -19.64 3.18 26.22
N HIS A 181 -18.85 3.38 27.26
CA HIS A 181 -17.79 2.47 27.66
C HIS A 181 -18.08 1.97 29.06
N HIS A 182 -18.01 0.65 29.23
CA HIS A 182 -18.15 0.01 30.53
C HIS A 182 -16.88 -0.76 30.83
N LEU A 183 -16.38 -0.62 32.04
CA LEU A 183 -15.31 -1.44 32.57
C LEU A 183 -15.93 -2.60 33.33
N ARG A 184 -15.66 -3.82 32.88
CA ARG A 184 -15.91 -5.03 33.65
C ARG A 184 -14.72 -5.30 34.52
N THR A 185 -14.97 -5.38 35.83
CA THR A 185 -14.00 -5.86 36.80
C THR A 185 -14.44 -7.19 37.41
N GLU A 186 -13.49 -8.07 37.62
CA GLU A 186 -13.67 -9.35 38.31
C GLU A 186 -12.66 -9.41 39.46
N HIS A 187 -13.17 -9.60 40.68
CA HIS A 187 -12.35 -9.62 41.90
C HIS A 187 -11.44 -8.37 42.03
N GLY A 188 -11.95 -7.21 41.61
CA GLY A 188 -11.25 -5.92 41.69
C GLY A 188 -10.17 -5.70 40.62
N ARG A 189 -10.07 -6.57 39.60
CA ARG A 189 -9.17 -6.39 38.46
C ARG A 189 -9.97 -6.17 37.18
N ALA A 190 -9.47 -5.35 36.27
CA ALA A 190 -10.03 -5.23 34.93
C ALA A 190 -10.02 -6.59 34.23
N ALA A 191 -11.19 -7.01 33.73
CA ALA A 191 -11.36 -8.25 32.98
C ALA A 191 -11.77 -7.98 31.52
N ALA A 192 -12.54 -6.92 31.29
CA ALA A 192 -12.88 -6.47 29.94
C ALA A 192 -13.23 -4.98 29.89
N VAL A 193 -13.01 -4.37 28.73
CA VAL A 193 -13.65 -3.11 28.35
C VAL A 193 -14.75 -3.43 27.35
N ILE A 194 -15.96 -2.94 27.62
CA ILE A 194 -17.14 -3.13 26.79
C ILE A 194 -17.48 -1.79 26.17
N ARG A 195 -17.66 -1.74 24.85
CA ARG A 195 -18.20 -0.58 24.15
C ARG A 195 -19.60 -0.89 23.64
N VAL A 196 -20.51 0.06 23.78
CA VAL A 196 -21.90 -0.05 23.33
C VAL A 196 -22.20 1.07 22.34
N LEU A 197 -22.63 0.71 21.13
CA LEU A 197 -23.04 1.72 20.15
C LEU A 197 -24.34 2.41 20.62
N THR A 198 -24.31 3.74 20.72
CA THR A 198 -25.45 4.57 21.13
C THR A 198 -25.96 5.45 20.00
N VAL A 199 -26.12 4.87 18.81
CA VAL A 199 -26.71 5.58 17.67
C VAL A 199 -28.23 5.48 17.75
N PRO A 200 -28.98 6.60 17.69
CA PRO A 200 -30.44 6.59 17.60
C PRO A 200 -30.90 5.66 16.47
N ASP A 201 -31.97 4.91 16.68
CA ASP A 201 -32.61 4.04 15.69
C ASP A 201 -31.81 2.78 15.27
N ARG A 202 -30.77 2.40 16.02
CA ARG A 202 -30.11 1.09 15.89
C ARG A 202 -30.18 0.31 17.18
N GLU A 203 -30.39 -1.00 17.07
CA GLU A 203 -30.24 -1.91 18.21
C GLU A 203 -28.83 -1.75 18.79
N PRO A 204 -28.70 -1.58 20.12
CA PRO A 204 -27.40 -1.54 20.78
C PRO A 204 -26.58 -2.75 20.38
N ARG A 205 -25.35 -2.51 19.94
CA ARG A 205 -24.37 -3.56 19.69
C ARG A 205 -23.25 -3.43 20.68
N GLU A 206 -22.97 -4.54 21.35
CA GLU A 206 -21.90 -4.66 22.33
C GLU A 206 -20.68 -5.25 21.66
N TRP A 207 -19.53 -4.61 21.86
CA TRP A 207 -18.24 -5.22 21.60
C TRP A 207 -17.38 -5.21 22.85
N VAL A 208 -16.61 -6.27 22.99
CA VAL A 208 -15.82 -6.55 24.17
C VAL A 208 -14.36 -6.69 23.76
N PHE A 209 -13.50 -6.11 24.59
CA PHE A 209 -12.06 -6.22 24.50
C PHE A 209 -11.51 -6.84 25.79
N THR A 210 -10.76 -7.93 25.67
CA THR A 210 -10.21 -8.68 26.81
C THR A 210 -8.68 -8.72 26.81
N GLY A 211 -8.01 -7.82 26.04
CA GLY A 211 -6.55 -7.71 25.98
C GLY A 211 -5.88 -8.48 24.85
N ASP A 212 -6.62 -9.25 24.05
CA ASP A 212 -6.06 -10.03 22.93
C ASP A 212 -5.82 -9.21 21.65
N GLY A 213 -6.09 -7.90 21.71
CA GLY A 213 -5.85 -6.96 20.61
C GLY A 213 -7.00 -6.86 19.60
N ARG A 214 -8.17 -7.45 19.87
CA ARG A 214 -9.32 -7.39 18.95
C ARG A 214 -10.63 -7.15 19.69
N TRP A 215 -11.53 -6.38 19.08
CA TRP A 215 -12.91 -6.28 19.55
C TRP A 215 -13.74 -7.46 19.08
N LYS A 216 -14.51 -8.06 19.98
CA LYS A 216 -15.42 -9.18 19.68
C LYS A 216 -16.85 -8.80 20.01
N SER A 217 -17.80 -9.19 19.16
CA SER A 217 -19.22 -9.05 19.49
C SER A 217 -19.56 -10.03 20.63
N ALA A 218 -20.15 -9.54 21.71
CA ALA A 218 -20.63 -10.38 22.82
C ALA A 218 -21.65 -9.60 23.66
N ASP A 219 -22.71 -10.26 24.11
CA ASP A 219 -23.69 -9.72 25.06
C ASP A 219 -23.20 -10.01 26.47
N LEU A 220 -22.42 -9.08 27.02
CA LEU A 220 -21.85 -9.20 28.34
C LEU A 220 -22.68 -8.41 29.37
N LEU A 221 -23.23 -7.26 29.01
CA LEU A 221 -24.01 -6.44 29.96
C LEU A 221 -25.38 -7.06 30.26
N GLY A 222 -25.95 -7.84 29.34
CA GLY A 222 -27.19 -8.59 29.57
C GLY A 222 -27.06 -9.81 30.48
N GLN A 223 -25.82 -10.26 30.75
CA GLN A 223 -25.58 -11.43 31.62
C GLN A 223 -25.83 -11.08 33.09
N ALA A 224 -26.50 -11.99 33.81
CA ALA A 224 -26.76 -11.85 35.23
C ALA A 224 -25.46 -11.56 36.02
N PRO A 225 -25.47 -10.61 36.97
CA PRO A 225 -24.29 -10.27 37.75
C PRO A 225 -23.88 -11.46 38.62
N GLU A 226 -22.63 -11.89 38.49
CA GLU A 226 -22.01 -12.90 39.36
C GLU A 226 -21.35 -12.24 40.58
N PRO A 227 -21.27 -12.93 41.74
CA PRO A 227 -20.58 -12.41 42.92
C PRO A 227 -19.13 -12.02 42.61
N GLY A 228 -18.77 -10.76 42.85
CA GLY A 228 -17.41 -10.23 42.60
C GLY A 228 -17.18 -9.69 41.18
N ARG A 229 -18.21 -9.72 40.33
CA ARG A 229 -18.24 -9.00 39.04
C ARG A 229 -18.92 -7.64 39.22
N LEU A 230 -18.29 -6.61 38.67
CA LEU A 230 -18.85 -5.25 38.65
C LEU A 230 -18.65 -4.64 37.26
N ASP A 231 -19.75 -4.19 36.66
CA ASP A 231 -19.78 -3.44 35.40
C ASP A 231 -20.05 -1.96 35.71
N VAL A 232 -19.08 -1.07 35.42
CA VAL A 232 -19.21 0.38 35.69
C VAL A 232 -19.06 1.15 34.38
N GLU A 233 -19.97 2.09 34.11
CA GLU A 233 -19.80 3.04 33.01
C GLU A 233 -18.64 4.00 33.33
N VAL A 234 -17.71 4.14 32.39
CA VAL A 234 -16.49 4.93 32.56
C VAL A 234 -16.32 5.90 31.39
N GLY A 235 -15.61 7.01 31.64
CA GLY A 235 -15.18 7.91 30.57
C GLY A 235 -14.25 7.20 29.57
N TRP A 236 -14.24 7.67 28.33
CA TRP A 236 -13.46 7.02 27.27
C TRP A 236 -11.95 7.04 27.60
N GLU A 237 -11.42 8.12 28.17
CA GLU A 237 -10.01 8.22 28.56
C GLU A 237 -9.61 7.08 29.51
N HIS A 238 -10.43 6.82 30.53
CA HIS A 238 -10.20 5.73 31.47
C HIS A 238 -10.38 4.37 30.80
N ALA A 239 -11.34 4.22 29.89
CA ALA A 239 -11.48 3.00 29.10
C ALA A 239 -10.18 2.69 28.32
N VAL A 240 -9.54 3.68 27.69
CA VAL A 240 -8.27 3.49 26.95
C VAL A 240 -7.14 3.04 27.88
N GLU A 241 -7.03 3.63 29.07
CA GLU A 241 -6.06 3.17 30.07
C GLU A 241 -6.29 1.70 30.44
N GLN A 242 -7.54 1.29 30.61
CA GLN A 242 -7.87 -0.10 30.93
C GLN A 242 -7.64 -1.05 29.75
N LEU A 243 -7.84 -0.61 28.50
CA LEU A 243 -7.43 -1.40 27.33
C LEU A 243 -5.93 -1.71 27.39
N ALA A 244 -5.09 -0.72 27.72
CA ALA A 244 -3.64 -0.90 27.81
C ALA A 244 -3.25 -1.88 28.93
N VAL A 245 -3.90 -1.77 30.10
CA VAL A 245 -3.72 -2.71 31.21
C VAL A 245 -4.10 -4.14 30.81
N LEU A 246 -5.23 -4.33 30.13
CA LEU A 246 -5.66 -5.64 29.66
C LEU A 246 -4.68 -6.25 28.65
N VAL A 247 -4.14 -5.46 27.71
CA VAL A 247 -3.11 -5.94 26.76
C VAL A 247 -1.84 -6.39 27.50
N GLN A 248 -1.40 -5.63 28.50
CA GLN A 248 -0.23 -6.01 29.31
C GLN A 248 -0.48 -7.30 30.11
N GLN A 249 -1.65 -7.43 30.74
CA GLN A 249 -2.03 -8.64 31.48
C GLN A 249 -2.12 -9.85 30.57
N HIS A 250 -2.74 -9.72 29.39
CA HIS A 250 -2.89 -10.81 28.43
C HIS A 250 -1.54 -11.32 27.91
N ARG A 251 -0.52 -10.45 27.83
CA ARG A 251 0.82 -10.80 27.36
C ARG A 251 1.79 -11.20 28.48
N ALA A 252 1.38 -11.11 29.74
CA ALA A 252 2.21 -11.50 30.87
C ALA A 252 2.70 -12.94 30.75
N GLY A 253 4.01 -13.17 30.90
CA GLY A 253 4.63 -14.49 30.79
C GLY A 253 5.12 -14.89 29.39
N SER A 254 5.05 -14.01 28.39
CA SER A 254 5.66 -14.25 27.06
C SER A 254 7.18 -14.04 27.10
N ALA A 255 7.97 -14.91 26.44
CA ALA A 255 9.43 -15.01 26.61
C ALA A 255 10.28 -14.56 25.39
N GLY A 256 9.75 -13.75 24.48
CA GLY A 256 10.49 -13.31 23.27
C GLY A 256 11.33 -12.04 23.44
N GLY A 257 11.31 -11.40 24.61
CA GLY A 257 11.85 -10.06 24.86
C GLY A 257 10.74 -9.03 25.14
N TYR A 258 11.06 -7.74 25.02
CA TYR A 258 10.16 -6.64 25.37
C TYR A 258 10.18 -5.52 24.34
N ALA A 259 9.01 -5.01 23.98
CA ALA A 259 8.86 -3.73 23.30
C ALA A 259 8.77 -2.61 24.35
N VAL A 260 9.41 -1.47 24.09
CA VAL A 260 9.46 -0.33 25.02
C VAL A 260 8.78 0.90 24.41
N PHE A 261 8.02 1.64 25.23
CA PHE A 261 7.12 2.70 24.78
C PHE A 261 7.26 3.98 25.60
N HIS A 262 6.89 5.12 25.02
CA HIS A 262 6.93 6.40 25.71
C HIS A 262 5.71 6.63 26.60
N ARG A 263 4.53 6.11 26.23
CA ARG A 263 3.28 6.29 26.97
C ARG A 263 2.60 4.95 27.24
N ALA A 264 1.89 4.87 28.36
CA ALA A 264 1.21 3.64 28.78
C ALA A 264 0.21 3.13 27.73
N THR A 265 -0.49 4.03 27.05
CA THR A 265 -1.46 3.70 26.00
C THR A 265 -0.83 3.27 24.68
N ASP A 266 0.45 3.56 24.45
CA ASP A 266 1.13 3.16 23.20
C ASP A 266 1.26 1.64 23.09
N VAL A 267 1.16 0.89 24.19
CA VAL A 267 1.17 -0.59 24.20
C VAL A 267 0.01 -1.20 23.41
N LEU A 268 -1.03 -0.42 23.12
CA LEU A 268 -2.15 -0.81 22.26
C LEU A 268 -1.75 -0.95 20.79
N ASP A 269 -0.59 -0.42 20.42
CA ASP A 269 -0.04 -0.50 19.08
C ASP A 269 1.46 -0.83 19.15
N LEU A 270 1.80 -2.10 18.91
CA LEU A 270 3.19 -2.56 18.88
C LEU A 270 4.07 -1.73 17.93
N GLU A 271 3.48 -1.20 16.85
CA GLU A 271 4.22 -0.38 15.89
C GLU A 271 4.57 1.01 16.47
N LEU A 272 4.17 1.38 17.69
CA LEU A 272 4.63 2.60 18.38
C LEU A 272 5.83 2.38 19.30
N ALA A 273 6.31 1.14 19.44
CA ALA A 273 7.52 0.87 20.22
C ALA A 273 8.68 1.73 19.71
N TYR A 274 9.44 2.33 20.63
CA TYR A 274 10.65 3.08 20.26
C TYR A 274 11.92 2.21 20.33
N ASP A 275 11.84 1.07 21.04
CA ASP A 275 12.93 0.11 21.21
C ASP A 275 12.40 -1.32 21.41
N VAL A 276 13.25 -2.32 21.15
CA VAL A 276 13.01 -3.73 21.45
C VAL A 276 14.24 -4.30 22.13
N VAL A 277 14.05 -4.82 23.34
CA VAL A 277 15.15 -5.26 24.22
C VAL A 277 14.93 -6.70 24.70
N PRO A 278 16.01 -7.49 24.87
CA PRO A 278 15.88 -8.85 25.40
C PRO A 278 15.47 -8.85 26.88
N GLU A 279 15.96 -7.87 27.66
CA GLU A 279 15.70 -7.73 29.09
C GLU A 279 15.39 -6.26 29.45
N LEU A 280 14.58 -6.06 30.50
CA LEU A 280 14.20 -4.73 30.95
C LEU A 280 15.28 -4.10 31.82
N GLY A 281 15.74 -2.90 31.44
CA GLY A 281 16.60 -2.05 32.26
C GLY A 281 15.81 -1.04 33.09
N PRO A 282 16.47 -0.31 34.01
CA PRO A 282 15.82 0.68 34.90
C PRO A 282 15.08 1.81 34.18
N GLY A 283 15.43 2.09 32.92
CA GLY A 283 14.78 3.11 32.08
C GLY A 283 13.50 2.64 31.39
N HIS A 284 13.23 1.33 31.32
CA HIS A 284 12.13 0.76 30.53
C HIS A 284 10.85 0.72 31.36
N ARG A 285 10.30 1.89 31.69
CA ARG A 285 9.14 2.02 32.59
C ARG A 285 7.84 1.50 31.98
N ILE A 286 7.68 1.64 30.66
CA ILE A 286 6.50 1.20 29.95
C ILE A 286 6.96 0.20 28.89
N SER A 287 6.59 -1.05 29.11
CA SER A 287 6.99 -2.15 28.26
C SER A 287 5.85 -3.13 28.03
N LEU A 288 5.96 -3.89 26.95
CA LEU A 288 5.06 -4.99 26.65
C LEU A 288 5.88 -6.25 26.31
N PRO A 289 5.64 -7.39 27.00
CA PRO A 289 6.27 -8.65 26.63
C PRO A 289 5.92 -9.04 25.19
N LEU A 290 6.93 -9.51 24.46
CA LEU A 290 6.80 -10.01 23.10
C LEU A 290 6.72 -11.53 23.10
N ARG A 291 5.92 -12.06 22.18
CA ARG A 291 5.85 -13.49 21.91
C ARG A 291 7.11 -13.94 21.16
N GLU A 292 7.37 -15.24 21.20
CA GLU A 292 8.42 -15.83 20.38
C GLU A 292 8.20 -15.48 18.90
N GLY A 293 9.25 -15.02 18.22
CA GLY A 293 9.19 -14.57 16.83
C GLY A 293 8.67 -13.14 16.61
N GLU A 294 8.15 -12.42 17.62
CA GLU A 294 7.72 -11.02 17.45
C GLU A 294 8.87 -10.02 17.56
N ALA A 295 9.87 -10.30 18.41
CA ALA A 295 10.94 -9.36 18.73
C ALA A 295 11.80 -8.99 17.54
N GLU A 296 12.25 -9.97 16.76
CA GLU A 296 13.14 -9.71 15.63
C GLU A 296 12.49 -8.87 14.51
N PRO A 297 11.27 -9.20 14.02
CA PRO A 297 10.58 -8.37 13.04
C PRO A 297 10.29 -6.96 13.57
N LEU A 298 9.90 -6.83 14.84
CA LEU A 298 9.61 -5.52 15.43
C LEU A 298 10.88 -4.67 15.60
N ALA A 299 11.97 -5.25 16.10
CA ALA A 299 13.25 -4.56 16.25
C ALA A 299 13.76 -4.03 14.90
N THR A 300 13.60 -4.83 13.84
CA THR A 300 13.93 -4.43 12.47
C THR A 300 13.10 -3.22 12.02
N ARG A 301 11.78 -3.24 12.24
CA ARG A 301 10.91 -2.10 11.91
C ARG A 301 11.25 -0.87 12.74
N VAL A 302 11.49 -1.01 14.05
CA VAL A 302 11.94 0.09 14.93
C VAL A 302 13.23 0.72 14.40
N ALA A 303 14.24 -0.08 14.09
CA ALA A 303 15.51 0.39 13.56
C ALA A 303 15.32 1.18 12.26
N MET A 304 14.57 0.62 11.29
CA MET A 304 14.27 1.30 10.04
C MET A 304 13.56 2.64 10.23
N ARG A 305 12.58 2.71 11.15
CA ARG A 305 11.85 3.95 11.46
C ARG A 305 12.76 4.99 12.11
N ASN A 306 13.61 4.56 13.05
CA ASN A 306 14.59 5.44 13.68
C ASN A 306 15.58 5.96 12.64
N SER A 307 16.06 5.14 11.71
CA SER A 307 16.92 5.60 10.61
C SER A 307 16.19 6.63 9.71
N LYS A 308 14.92 6.40 9.36
CA LYS A 308 14.09 7.36 8.59
C LYS A 308 13.98 8.72 9.26
N ARG A 309 13.86 8.77 10.59
CA ARG A 309 13.80 10.04 11.36
C ARG A 309 15.13 10.80 11.36
N HIS A 310 16.25 10.10 11.19
CA HIS A 310 17.60 10.67 11.18
C HIS A 310 18.26 10.63 9.80
N ALA A 311 17.46 10.56 8.73
CA ALA A 311 17.96 10.48 7.36
C ALA A 311 18.84 11.71 7.03
N GLU A 312 20.13 11.47 6.81
CA GLU A 312 21.08 12.51 6.45
C GLU A 312 20.84 13.03 5.03
N VAL A 313 21.27 14.28 4.79
CA VAL A 313 21.30 14.88 3.46
C VAL A 313 22.75 14.88 2.97
N THR A 314 23.01 14.20 1.86
CA THR A 314 24.31 14.19 1.17
C THR A 314 24.13 14.83 -0.20
N ASP A 315 24.93 15.85 -0.53
CA ASP A 315 24.85 16.59 -1.79
C ASP A 315 23.44 17.13 -2.13
N GLY A 316 22.74 17.64 -1.10
CA GLY A 316 21.38 18.16 -1.25
C GLY A 316 20.33 17.08 -1.54
N ARG A 317 20.64 15.79 -1.34
CA ARG A 317 19.76 14.66 -1.58
C ARG A 317 19.69 13.71 -0.39
N HIS A 318 18.54 13.09 -0.20
CA HIS A 318 18.41 11.91 0.65
C HIS A 318 18.70 10.66 -0.19
N HIS A 319 19.44 9.72 0.38
CA HIS A 319 19.78 8.45 -0.27
C HIS A 319 19.19 7.29 0.53
N PHE A 320 18.75 6.26 -0.17
CA PHE A 320 18.11 5.10 0.43
C PHE A 320 18.61 3.82 -0.21
N ALA A 321 18.95 2.84 0.62
CA ALA A 321 19.14 1.45 0.21
C ALA A 321 17.77 0.74 0.14
N LEU A 322 17.57 -0.07 -0.90
CA LEU A 322 16.36 -0.88 -1.10
C LEU A 322 16.61 -2.35 -0.81
N PHE A 323 15.66 -2.97 -0.11
CA PHE A 323 15.70 -4.38 0.29
C PHE A 323 14.39 -5.10 -0.07
N ASN A 324 14.45 -6.41 -0.26
CA ASN A 324 13.26 -7.23 -0.54
C ASN A 324 12.48 -7.53 0.72
N PHE A 325 13.21 -7.78 1.80
CA PHE A 325 12.65 -8.11 3.09
C PHE A 325 13.17 -7.09 4.11
N ALA A 326 12.31 -6.71 5.06
CA ALA A 326 12.74 -5.85 6.17
C ALA A 326 13.97 -6.42 6.88
N ALA A 327 14.03 -7.74 7.09
CA ALA A 327 15.12 -8.42 7.77
C ALA A 327 16.49 -8.20 7.12
N ASP A 328 16.54 -8.00 5.80
CA ASP A 328 17.80 -7.77 5.07
C ASP A 328 18.40 -6.39 5.37
N SER A 329 17.60 -5.43 5.84
CA SER A 329 18.08 -4.07 6.16
C SER A 329 19.12 -4.03 7.29
N LYS A 330 19.31 -5.13 8.03
CA LYS A 330 20.38 -5.29 9.02
C LYS A 330 21.76 -5.42 8.40
N ASP A 331 21.82 -5.79 7.12
CA ASP A 331 23.06 -5.96 6.36
C ASP A 331 22.98 -5.15 5.06
N LEU A 332 23.65 -4.00 5.03
CA LEU A 332 23.67 -3.11 3.87
C LEU A 332 24.19 -3.78 2.60
N ASP A 333 24.99 -4.86 2.71
CA ASP A 333 25.46 -5.60 1.54
C ASP A 333 24.36 -6.44 0.87
N ARG A 334 23.20 -6.58 1.52
CA ARG A 334 21.99 -7.20 0.94
C ARG A 334 21.09 -6.22 0.18
N ALA A 335 21.41 -4.93 0.17
CA ALA A 335 20.63 -3.97 -0.61
C ALA A 335 20.68 -4.38 -2.10
N TYR A 336 19.55 -4.45 -2.79
CA TYR A 336 19.56 -4.73 -4.23
C TYR A 336 19.67 -3.46 -5.07
N SER A 337 19.39 -2.30 -4.49
CA SER A 337 19.45 -1.02 -5.18
C SER A 337 19.73 0.15 -4.23
N VAL A 338 20.12 1.28 -4.81
CA VAL A 338 20.20 2.58 -4.14
C VAL A 338 19.38 3.58 -4.94
N VAL A 339 18.52 4.33 -4.26
CA VAL A 339 17.79 5.45 -4.84
C VAL A 339 18.10 6.74 -4.10
N ARG A 340 17.81 7.87 -4.74
CA ARG A 340 17.92 9.18 -4.11
C ARG A 340 16.81 10.13 -4.55
N CYS A 341 16.52 11.12 -3.71
CA CYS A 341 15.61 12.20 -4.05
C CYS A 341 16.15 13.54 -3.52
N PRO A 342 15.76 14.68 -4.11
CA PRO A 342 16.15 16.00 -3.58
C PRO A 342 15.70 16.18 -2.13
N ALA A 343 16.51 16.84 -1.30
CA ALA A 343 16.19 17.11 0.11
C ALA A 343 14.91 17.96 0.27
N GLY A 344 14.65 18.85 -0.69
CA GLY A 344 13.39 19.61 -0.77
C GLY A 344 12.17 18.78 -1.18
N ARG A 345 12.35 17.52 -1.60
CA ARG A 345 11.30 16.56 -1.99
C ARG A 345 10.40 17.01 -3.15
N THR A 346 10.82 18.02 -3.92
CA THR A 346 10.08 18.60 -5.06
C THR A 346 10.56 18.11 -6.43
N GLY A 347 11.46 17.13 -6.49
CA GLY A 347 12.01 16.61 -7.75
C GLY A 347 11.90 15.09 -7.87
N PRO A 348 12.25 14.54 -9.05
CA PRO A 348 12.10 13.13 -9.33
C PRO A 348 13.03 12.30 -8.43
N TRP A 349 12.57 11.10 -8.10
CA TRP A 349 13.45 10.08 -7.57
C TRP A 349 14.39 9.63 -8.68
N GLU A 350 15.60 9.23 -8.30
CA GLU A 350 16.59 8.68 -9.21
C GLU A 350 17.14 7.35 -8.65
N VAL A 351 17.47 6.40 -9.51
CA VAL A 351 18.06 5.10 -9.12
C VAL A 351 19.51 5.02 -9.56
N PHE A 352 20.38 4.43 -8.75
CA PHE A 352 21.78 4.22 -9.10
C PHE A 352 21.90 3.17 -10.21
N ARG A 353 22.32 3.57 -11.42
CA ARG A 353 22.64 2.62 -12.48
C ARG A 353 24.14 2.29 -12.50
N GLN A 354 24.99 3.31 -12.49
CA GLN A 354 26.45 3.14 -12.50
C GLN A 354 27.09 4.45 -12.00
N PRO A 355 28.41 4.49 -11.73
CA PRO A 355 29.07 5.72 -11.31
C PRO A 355 28.75 6.89 -12.27
N GLY A 356 28.20 7.98 -11.71
CA GLY A 356 27.81 9.17 -12.46
C GLY A 356 26.43 9.11 -13.15
N ASP A 357 25.69 8.02 -13.03
CA ASP A 357 24.48 7.76 -13.82
C ASP A 357 23.30 7.36 -12.93
N TRP A 358 22.33 8.27 -12.83
CA TRP A 358 21.19 8.21 -11.92
C TRP A 358 19.89 8.52 -12.68
N PRO A 359 19.38 7.59 -13.52
CA PRO A 359 18.17 7.82 -14.28
C PRO A 359 16.95 8.05 -13.37
N PRO A 360 15.93 8.78 -13.86
CA PRO A 360 14.68 8.94 -13.15
C PRO A 360 14.06 7.59 -12.79
N THR A 361 13.57 7.47 -11.56
CA THR A 361 12.84 6.31 -11.07
C THR A 361 11.51 6.75 -10.44
N ARG A 362 10.64 5.79 -10.19
CA ARG A 362 9.45 6.01 -9.36
C ARG A 362 9.88 5.97 -7.90
N GLN A 363 9.13 6.58 -6.99
CA GLN A 363 9.38 6.34 -5.58
C GLN A 363 9.34 4.82 -5.33
N PRO A 364 10.29 4.27 -4.56
CA PRO A 364 10.21 2.89 -4.11
C PRO A 364 8.83 2.61 -3.51
N ALA A 365 8.11 1.68 -4.13
CA ALA A 365 6.83 1.23 -3.60
C ALA A 365 7.00 0.47 -2.27
N SER A 366 8.17 -0.14 -2.06
CA SER A 366 8.47 -0.95 -0.89
C SER A 366 8.67 -0.11 0.37
N THR A 367 8.15 -0.60 1.51
CA THR A 367 8.43 0.02 2.82
C THR A 367 9.83 -0.31 3.32
N HIS A 368 10.54 -1.22 2.64
CA HIS A 368 11.88 -1.72 2.97
C HIS A 368 12.99 -0.80 2.45
N THR A 369 12.82 0.51 2.70
CA THR A 369 13.80 1.55 2.39
C THR A 369 14.54 1.95 3.65
N LEU A 370 15.87 1.95 3.60
CA LEU A 370 16.73 2.40 4.70
C LEU A 370 17.51 3.64 4.24
N PRO A 371 17.37 4.80 4.90
CA PRO A 371 18.23 5.93 4.61
C PRO A 371 19.69 5.60 4.92
N ILE A 372 20.60 6.06 4.07
CA ILE A 372 22.03 5.77 4.15
C ILE A 372 22.85 7.06 4.04
N GLY A 373 23.99 7.09 4.75
CA GLY A 373 24.93 8.21 4.73
C GLY A 373 26.02 8.06 3.65
N GLY A 374 26.90 9.07 3.54
CA GLY A 374 27.96 9.13 2.52
C GLY A 374 28.82 7.85 2.39
N ALA A 375 29.31 7.32 3.52
CA ALA A 375 30.14 6.12 3.53
C ALA A 375 29.39 4.86 3.04
N ASP A 376 28.12 4.74 3.41
CA ASP A 376 27.26 3.63 3.01
C ASP A 376 26.90 3.71 1.52
N ILE A 377 26.65 4.91 1.00
CA ILE A 377 26.41 5.14 -0.43
C ILE A 377 27.60 4.61 -1.23
N GLU A 378 28.83 4.99 -0.88
CA GLU A 378 30.03 4.55 -1.61
C GLU A 378 30.20 3.03 -1.54
N ARG A 379 30.03 2.43 -0.35
CA ARG A 379 30.11 0.97 -0.15
C ARG A 379 29.11 0.24 -1.05
N ILE A 380 27.84 0.62 -0.99
CA ILE A 380 26.76 -0.09 -1.70
C ILE A 380 26.87 0.12 -3.21
N THR A 381 27.07 1.36 -3.67
CA THR A 381 27.16 1.67 -5.11
C THR A 381 28.37 1.00 -5.77
N ARG A 382 29.51 0.91 -5.07
CA ARG A 382 30.68 0.16 -5.55
C ARG A 382 30.40 -1.33 -5.72
N ARG A 383 29.71 -1.95 -4.76
CA ARG A 383 29.28 -3.36 -4.85
C ARG A 383 28.30 -3.56 -6.00
N LEU A 384 27.28 -2.70 -6.12
CA LEU A 384 26.29 -2.77 -7.20
C LEU A 384 26.95 -2.58 -8.58
N ALA A 385 27.93 -1.69 -8.72
CA ALA A 385 28.66 -1.52 -9.98
C ALA A 385 29.52 -2.75 -10.34
N ALA A 386 29.93 -3.57 -9.37
CA ALA A 386 30.70 -4.78 -9.57
C ALA A 386 29.84 -6.05 -9.76
N ALA A 387 28.52 -5.95 -9.52
CA ALA A 387 27.58 -7.05 -9.64
C ALA A 387 27.61 -7.66 -11.05
N GLU A 388 27.54 -8.99 -11.13
CA GLU A 388 27.59 -9.70 -12.40
C GLU A 388 26.30 -9.52 -13.22
N ILE A 389 25.17 -9.51 -12.52
CA ILE A 389 23.83 -9.38 -13.09
C ILE A 389 23.03 -8.40 -12.24
N ARG A 390 22.28 -7.53 -12.90
CA ARG A 390 21.32 -6.60 -12.30
C ARG A 390 20.04 -6.58 -13.11
N TYR A 391 18.92 -6.29 -12.46
CA TYR A 391 17.61 -6.35 -13.11
C TYR A 391 16.87 -5.02 -12.98
N PHE A 392 16.31 -4.55 -14.09
CA PHE A 392 15.61 -3.27 -14.15
C PHE A 392 14.24 -3.42 -14.81
N GLU A 393 13.24 -2.71 -14.32
CA GLU A 393 11.98 -2.49 -15.00
C GLU A 393 11.95 -1.06 -15.57
N ILE A 394 11.66 -0.94 -16.85
CA ILE A 394 11.45 0.34 -17.53
C ILE A 394 9.96 0.55 -17.72
N ARG A 395 9.48 1.72 -17.32
CA ARG A 395 8.07 2.09 -17.43
C ARG A 395 7.92 3.50 -17.99
N SER A 396 7.08 3.66 -18.99
CA SER A 396 6.62 4.96 -19.49
C SER A 396 5.45 5.44 -18.64
N ARG A 397 5.37 6.76 -18.44
CA ARG A 397 4.19 7.39 -17.83
C ARG A 397 2.95 7.26 -18.71
N GLU A 398 3.12 7.31 -20.04
CA GLU A 398 2.02 7.30 -20.99
C GLU A 398 1.50 5.89 -21.28
N VAL A 399 2.41 4.94 -21.55
CA VAL A 399 2.04 3.59 -22.01
C VAL A 399 2.17 2.50 -20.95
N GLY A 400 2.72 2.82 -19.77
CA GLY A 400 2.89 1.85 -18.68
C GLY A 400 4.19 1.03 -18.79
N PRO A 401 4.17 -0.28 -18.47
CA PRO A 401 5.37 -1.12 -18.59
C PRO A 401 5.94 -1.12 -20.01
N VAL A 402 7.24 -0.87 -20.15
CA VAL A 402 7.95 -0.84 -21.45
C VAL A 402 8.82 -2.08 -21.61
N ALA A 403 9.70 -2.33 -20.64
CA ALA A 403 10.64 -3.46 -20.73
C ALA A 403 11.05 -3.97 -19.34
N LYS A 404 11.48 -5.22 -19.30
CA LYS A 404 12.09 -5.87 -18.13
C LYS A 404 13.47 -6.30 -18.56
N ILE A 405 14.50 -5.77 -17.92
CA ILE A 405 15.87 -5.81 -18.38
C ILE A 405 16.72 -6.64 -17.42
N ARG A 406 17.56 -7.50 -17.99
CA ARG A 406 18.71 -8.12 -17.35
C ARG A 406 19.96 -7.45 -17.90
N LEU A 407 20.67 -6.73 -17.05
CA LEU A 407 21.94 -6.12 -17.38
C LEU A 407 23.07 -7.01 -16.84
N THR A 408 23.86 -7.57 -17.73
CA THR A 408 25.11 -8.26 -17.39
C THR A 408 26.30 -7.31 -17.52
N ARG A 409 27.51 -7.76 -17.22
CA ARG A 409 28.74 -6.97 -17.44
C ARG A 409 28.96 -6.55 -18.90
N THR A 410 28.42 -7.30 -19.85
CA THR A 410 28.73 -7.14 -21.28
C THR A 410 27.52 -6.90 -22.15
N THR A 411 26.33 -7.25 -21.69
CA THR A 411 25.10 -7.24 -22.51
C THR A 411 23.91 -6.73 -21.72
N GLU A 412 23.02 -6.06 -22.44
CA GLU A 412 21.67 -5.75 -22.00
C GLU A 412 20.70 -6.70 -22.70
N GLU A 413 19.82 -7.33 -21.94
CA GLU A 413 18.80 -8.24 -22.46
C GLU A 413 17.43 -7.84 -21.93
N ALA A 414 16.41 -7.92 -22.78
CA ALA A 414 15.02 -7.72 -22.42
C ALA A 414 14.31 -9.07 -22.27
N ALA A 415 13.35 -9.14 -21.35
CA ALA A 415 12.50 -10.29 -21.21
C ALA A 415 11.51 -10.35 -22.38
N GLU A 416 11.51 -11.48 -23.08
CA GLU A 416 10.48 -11.86 -24.04
C GLU A 416 9.87 -13.17 -23.54
N ASP A 417 8.59 -13.12 -23.17
CA ASP A 417 7.91 -14.21 -22.47
C ASP A 417 8.71 -14.69 -21.22
N LEU A 418 9.13 -15.96 -21.18
CA LEU A 418 9.96 -16.53 -20.10
C LEU A 418 11.47 -16.45 -20.39
N GLY A 419 11.88 -15.97 -21.57
CA GLY A 419 13.26 -15.90 -22.03
C GLY A 419 13.92 -14.52 -21.83
N TRP A 420 15.16 -14.42 -22.31
CA TRP A 420 15.95 -13.19 -22.39
C TRP A 420 16.49 -13.05 -23.81
N ILE A 421 16.33 -11.87 -24.41
CA ILE A 421 16.85 -11.55 -25.74
C ILE A 421 17.70 -10.28 -25.70
N PRO A 422 18.75 -10.12 -26.53
CA PRO A 422 19.53 -8.89 -26.59
C PRO A 422 18.65 -7.64 -26.82
N SER A 423 18.99 -6.52 -26.18
CA SER A 423 18.21 -5.27 -26.27
C SER A 423 19.06 -4.01 -26.05
N ASP A 424 18.46 -2.83 -26.24
CA ASP A 424 19.09 -1.50 -26.11
C ASP A 424 18.20 -0.47 -25.36
N PHE A 425 17.24 -0.93 -24.57
CA PHE A 425 16.27 -0.07 -23.89
C PHE A 425 16.90 0.91 -22.91
N LEU A 426 17.95 0.54 -22.17
CA LEU A 426 18.60 1.47 -21.22
C LEU A 426 19.40 2.57 -21.93
N VAL A 427 19.87 2.30 -23.16
CA VAL A 427 20.49 3.31 -24.03
C VAL A 427 19.41 4.27 -24.52
N ARG A 428 18.33 3.73 -25.10
CA ARG A 428 17.19 4.52 -25.60
C ARG A 428 16.50 5.34 -24.53
N GLN A 429 16.45 4.84 -23.28
CA GLN A 429 15.83 5.53 -22.15
C GLN A 429 16.39 6.95 -21.92
N ARG A 430 17.64 7.23 -22.31
CA ARG A 430 18.25 8.56 -22.16
C ARG A 430 17.57 9.62 -23.03
N ASP A 431 16.97 9.20 -24.13
CA ASP A 431 16.28 10.06 -25.10
C ASP A 431 14.76 10.08 -24.86
N GLU A 432 14.28 9.34 -23.85
CA GLU A 432 12.86 9.14 -23.53
C GLU A 432 12.54 9.74 -22.15
N PRO A 433 12.23 11.05 -22.05
CA PRO A 433 12.10 11.76 -20.77
C PRO A 433 10.96 11.24 -19.87
N ASP A 434 9.96 10.58 -20.46
CA ASP A 434 8.82 10.00 -19.73
C ASP A 434 9.07 8.57 -19.23
N TRP A 435 10.22 7.99 -19.56
CA TRP A 435 10.60 6.66 -19.10
C TRP A 435 11.28 6.73 -17.73
N THR A 436 10.80 5.89 -16.82
CA THR A 436 11.35 5.67 -15.49
C THR A 436 11.98 4.29 -15.41
N VAL A 437 13.09 4.19 -14.69
CA VAL A 437 13.83 2.93 -14.48
C VAL A 437 13.74 2.56 -13.01
N ALA A 438 13.29 1.36 -12.67
CA ALA A 438 13.32 0.85 -11.31
C ALA A 438 14.19 -0.41 -11.26
N GLU A 439 15.13 -0.50 -10.33
CA GLU A 439 15.88 -1.73 -10.12
C GLU A 439 15.08 -2.68 -9.23
N THR A 440 15.21 -3.96 -9.49
CA THR A 440 14.66 -5.05 -8.68
C THR A 440 15.75 -6.10 -8.52
N ASP A 441 15.64 -6.92 -7.48
CA ASP A 441 16.46 -8.11 -7.36
C ASP A 441 15.97 -9.21 -8.33
N GLU A 442 16.68 -10.35 -8.32
CA GLU A 442 16.35 -11.52 -9.13
C GLU A 442 14.96 -12.10 -8.84
N TRP A 443 14.58 -12.23 -7.57
CA TRP A 443 13.28 -12.76 -7.16
C TRP A 443 12.14 -11.81 -7.54
N GLY A 444 12.30 -10.51 -7.30
CA GLY A 444 11.34 -9.50 -7.76
C GLY A 444 11.20 -9.51 -9.28
N MET A 445 12.31 -9.61 -10.02
CA MET A 445 12.28 -9.71 -11.49
C MET A 445 11.61 -11.00 -11.97
N ALA A 446 11.90 -12.14 -11.35
CA ALA A 446 11.26 -13.41 -11.64
C ALA A 446 9.73 -13.31 -11.52
N ARG A 447 9.23 -12.69 -10.44
CA ARG A 447 7.79 -12.45 -10.24
C ARG A 447 7.21 -11.53 -11.31
N ILE A 448 7.85 -10.40 -11.58
CA ILE A 448 7.38 -9.41 -12.56
C ILE A 448 7.33 -10.04 -13.97
N ARG A 449 8.34 -10.81 -14.36
CA ARG A 449 8.38 -11.54 -15.63
C ARG A 449 7.28 -12.59 -15.71
N PHE A 450 7.15 -13.44 -14.69
CA PHE A 450 6.11 -14.46 -14.65
C PHE A 450 4.71 -13.86 -14.79
N HIS A 451 4.40 -12.78 -14.07
CA HIS A 451 3.09 -12.14 -14.15
C HIS A 451 2.81 -11.54 -15.53
N ALA A 452 3.81 -10.96 -16.18
CA ALA A 452 3.67 -10.45 -17.54
C ALA A 452 3.46 -11.58 -18.55
N ALA A 453 4.32 -12.60 -18.54
CA ALA A 453 4.17 -13.77 -19.40
C ALA A 453 2.79 -14.43 -19.21
N ARG A 454 2.36 -14.61 -17.95
CA ARG A 454 1.02 -15.11 -17.64
C ARG A 454 -0.07 -14.25 -18.27
N LEU A 455 0.00 -12.92 -18.17
CA LEU A 455 -1.01 -12.02 -18.71
C LEU A 455 -1.05 -12.09 -20.25
N ASP A 456 0.11 -11.97 -20.89
CA ASP A 456 0.23 -11.97 -22.35
C ASP A 456 -0.26 -13.30 -22.94
N ARG A 457 0.16 -14.42 -22.36
CA ARG A 457 -0.33 -15.75 -22.72
C ARG A 457 -1.83 -15.92 -22.42
N SER A 458 -2.35 -15.37 -21.33
CA SER A 458 -3.80 -15.44 -21.03
C SER A 458 -4.63 -14.74 -22.09
N VAL A 459 -4.12 -13.63 -22.65
CA VAL A 459 -4.77 -12.90 -23.74
C VAL A 459 -4.66 -13.70 -25.04
N ALA A 460 -3.44 -14.14 -25.39
CA ALA A 460 -3.18 -14.85 -26.64
C ALA A 460 -3.92 -16.19 -26.75
N LEU A 461 -4.13 -16.89 -25.64
CA LEU A 461 -4.75 -18.22 -25.59
C LEU A 461 -6.22 -18.18 -25.15
N ARG A 462 -6.82 -16.99 -25.02
CA ARG A 462 -8.18 -16.82 -24.48
C ARG A 462 -9.24 -17.57 -25.29
N ASP A 463 -9.09 -17.58 -26.60
CA ASP A 463 -10.07 -18.10 -27.55
C ASP A 463 -9.85 -19.57 -27.93
N ASN A 464 -8.87 -20.23 -27.30
CA ASN A 464 -8.65 -21.66 -27.49
C ASN A 464 -9.81 -22.48 -26.89
N GLU A 465 -10.15 -23.61 -27.54
CA GLU A 465 -11.20 -24.51 -27.05
C GLU A 465 -10.93 -25.01 -25.61
N TYR A 466 -9.65 -25.23 -25.30
CA TYR A 466 -9.15 -25.55 -23.98
C TYR A 466 -8.09 -24.53 -23.56
N GLN A 467 -8.20 -24.06 -22.33
CA GLN A 467 -7.14 -23.30 -21.67
C GLN A 467 -6.27 -24.29 -20.90
N TYR A 468 -5.08 -24.61 -21.43
CA TYR A 468 -4.09 -25.43 -20.74
C TYR A 468 -3.27 -24.56 -19.79
N LEU A 469 -3.07 -25.04 -18.56
CA LEU A 469 -2.32 -24.35 -17.52
C LEU A 469 -1.29 -25.31 -16.92
N ALA A 470 -0.03 -24.90 -16.91
CA ALA A 470 1.02 -25.53 -16.12
C ALA A 470 1.05 -24.91 -14.71
N ILE A 471 1.19 -25.75 -13.69
CA ILE A 471 1.15 -25.38 -12.28
C ILE A 471 2.51 -25.63 -11.64
N PHE A 472 3.08 -24.60 -11.01
CA PHE A 472 4.41 -24.66 -10.39
C PHE A 472 4.33 -24.40 -8.89
N ALA A 473 5.22 -25.05 -8.13
CA ALA A 473 5.36 -24.85 -6.69
C ALA A 473 5.95 -23.47 -6.34
N GLU A 474 6.78 -22.92 -7.22
CA GLU A 474 7.44 -21.63 -7.07
C GLU A 474 7.64 -20.94 -8.42
N VAL A 475 7.87 -19.62 -8.40
CA VAL A 475 8.03 -18.80 -9.61
C VAL A 475 9.24 -19.22 -10.42
N ALA A 476 10.36 -19.52 -9.76
CA ALA A 476 11.61 -19.88 -10.43
C ALA A 476 11.45 -21.12 -11.31
N ALA A 477 10.69 -22.12 -10.84
CA ALA A 477 10.37 -23.32 -11.59
C ALA A 477 9.58 -23.03 -12.87
N ALA A 478 8.81 -21.95 -12.94
CA ALA A 478 8.01 -21.63 -14.12
C ALA A 478 8.84 -21.20 -15.35
N PHE A 479 10.13 -20.89 -15.18
CA PHE A 479 11.03 -20.54 -16.29
C PHE A 479 11.58 -21.76 -17.04
N ASP A 480 11.31 -22.96 -16.54
CA ASP A 480 11.53 -24.22 -17.25
C ASP A 480 10.27 -25.07 -17.08
N LEU A 481 9.49 -25.17 -18.16
CA LEU A 481 8.20 -25.84 -18.15
C LEU A 481 8.30 -27.28 -17.64
N GLY A 482 9.43 -27.97 -17.83
CA GLY A 482 9.66 -29.33 -17.35
C GLY A 482 9.54 -29.48 -15.82
N ASN A 483 9.64 -28.37 -15.08
CA ASN A 483 9.42 -28.34 -13.62
C ASN A 483 7.94 -28.14 -13.23
N ALA A 484 7.00 -28.22 -14.18
CA ALA A 484 5.58 -28.19 -13.88
C ALA A 484 5.22 -29.36 -12.95
N THR A 485 4.65 -29.02 -11.80
CA THR A 485 4.19 -30.02 -10.82
C THR A 485 2.89 -30.71 -11.26
N MET A 486 2.12 -30.03 -12.11
CA MET A 486 0.84 -30.50 -12.61
C MET A 486 0.45 -29.72 -13.86
N VAL A 487 -0.29 -30.37 -14.76
CA VAL A 487 -0.91 -29.73 -15.91
C VAL A 487 -2.42 -29.91 -15.82
N VAL A 488 -3.16 -28.83 -16.00
CA VAL A 488 -4.63 -28.84 -16.05
C VAL A 488 -5.12 -28.26 -17.37
N ARG A 489 -6.32 -28.65 -17.78
CA ARG A 489 -7.06 -27.99 -18.86
C ARG A 489 -8.41 -27.51 -18.35
N LYS A 490 -8.83 -26.35 -18.85
CA LYS A 490 -10.12 -25.76 -18.53
C LYS A 490 -10.96 -25.63 -19.80
N LYS A 491 -12.21 -26.09 -19.73
CA LYS A 491 -13.25 -25.88 -20.74
C LYS A 491 -14.53 -25.49 -20.04
N ASN A 492 -15.00 -24.26 -20.29
CA ASN A 492 -16.09 -23.64 -19.52
C ASN A 492 -15.75 -23.66 -18.00
N ASP A 493 -16.67 -24.15 -17.17
CA ASP A 493 -16.50 -24.29 -15.72
C ASP A 493 -15.88 -25.63 -15.28
N VAL A 494 -15.48 -26.47 -16.22
CA VAL A 494 -14.88 -27.77 -15.94
C VAL A 494 -13.36 -27.65 -16.00
N VAL A 495 -12.71 -28.07 -14.92
CA VAL A 495 -11.26 -28.17 -14.83
C VAL A 495 -10.86 -29.63 -14.69
N GLU A 496 -9.94 -30.07 -15.54
CA GLU A 496 -9.45 -31.44 -15.57
C GLU A 496 -7.92 -31.46 -15.40
N GLU A 497 -7.43 -32.37 -14.58
CA GLU A 497 -6.02 -32.65 -14.34
C GLU A 497 -5.54 -33.73 -15.29
N PHE A 498 -4.34 -33.55 -15.83
CA PHE A 498 -3.67 -34.58 -16.61
C PHE A 498 -3.22 -35.72 -15.69
N VAL A 499 -3.62 -36.96 -16.01
CA VAL A 499 -3.29 -38.14 -15.19
C VAL A 499 -2.30 -39.07 -15.90
N ARG A 500 -2.45 -39.21 -17.21
CA ARG A 500 -1.61 -40.06 -18.07
C ARG A 500 -1.85 -39.70 -19.54
N PRO A 501 -0.99 -40.11 -20.49
CA PRO A 501 -1.23 -39.88 -21.92
C PRO A 501 -2.65 -40.30 -22.34
N GLY A 502 -3.41 -39.36 -22.91
CA GLY A 502 -4.81 -39.54 -23.31
C GLY A 502 -5.86 -39.54 -22.17
N GLY A 503 -5.44 -39.40 -20.91
CA GLY A 503 -6.29 -39.45 -19.73
C GLY A 503 -6.34 -38.12 -18.96
N TRP A 504 -7.54 -37.54 -18.89
CA TRP A 504 -7.85 -36.35 -18.10
C TRP A 504 -8.91 -36.71 -17.05
N ALA A 505 -8.76 -36.21 -15.82
CA ALA A 505 -9.72 -36.43 -14.74
C ALA A 505 -10.18 -35.10 -14.16
N ARG A 506 -11.48 -34.96 -13.91
CA ARG A 506 -12.02 -33.78 -13.23
C ARG A 506 -11.34 -33.58 -11.88
N THR A 507 -10.91 -32.36 -11.59
CA THR A 507 -10.24 -32.01 -10.34
C THR A 507 -10.91 -30.77 -9.72
N ASP A 508 -11.15 -30.82 -8.41
CA ASP A 508 -11.58 -29.65 -7.63
C ASP A 508 -10.39 -28.96 -6.94
N ARG A 509 -9.16 -29.50 -7.10
CA ARG A 509 -7.94 -28.96 -6.50
C ARG A 509 -7.68 -27.51 -6.93
N THR A 510 -8.16 -27.11 -8.10
CA THR A 510 -8.00 -25.74 -8.58
C THR A 510 -8.76 -24.69 -7.78
N ARG A 511 -9.88 -25.06 -7.13
CA ARG A 511 -10.55 -24.16 -6.17
C ARG A 511 -9.71 -23.90 -4.93
N GLN A 512 -8.82 -24.82 -4.56
CA GLN A 512 -7.85 -24.59 -3.47
C GLN A 512 -6.77 -23.58 -3.89
N PHE A 513 -6.54 -23.39 -5.19
CA PHE A 513 -5.53 -22.46 -5.73
C PHE A 513 -6.06 -21.03 -5.90
N ASP A 514 -7.38 -20.83 -5.93
CA ASP A 514 -8.00 -19.49 -5.94
C ASP A 514 -7.97 -18.81 -4.57
N HIS A 515 -7.72 -19.58 -3.49
CA HIS A 515 -7.53 -19.05 -2.16
C HIS A 515 -6.08 -18.55 -1.97
N VAL A 516 -5.89 -17.26 -2.25
CA VAL A 516 -4.62 -16.50 -2.11
C VAL A 516 -3.90 -16.68 -0.76
N LEU A 517 -4.60 -17.14 0.29
CA LEU A 517 -4.14 -17.09 1.67
C LEU A 517 -3.29 -18.30 2.13
N THR A 518 -3.29 -19.45 1.44
CA THR A 518 -2.68 -20.68 2.00
C THR A 518 -1.48 -21.24 1.24
N ARG A 519 -1.25 -20.87 -0.03
CA ARG A 519 0.01 -20.95 -0.80
C ARG A 519 -0.29 -20.58 -2.26
N PRO A 520 0.33 -19.54 -2.84
CA PRO A 520 0.09 -19.22 -4.24
C PRO A 520 0.74 -20.29 -5.12
N TYR A 521 -0.06 -21.17 -5.70
CA TYR A 521 0.40 -21.98 -6.83
C TYR A 521 0.51 -21.07 -8.05
N TRP A 522 1.63 -21.18 -8.76
CA TRP A 522 1.92 -20.33 -9.91
C TRP A 522 1.36 -21.00 -11.16
N GLN A 523 0.37 -20.37 -11.79
CA GLN A 523 -0.32 -20.91 -12.95
C GLN A 523 0.10 -20.16 -14.21
N LEU A 524 0.61 -20.87 -15.21
CA LEU A 524 1.01 -20.30 -16.49
C LEU A 524 0.18 -20.93 -17.61
N PRO A 525 -0.54 -20.14 -18.42
CA PRO A 525 -1.12 -20.63 -19.67
C PRO A 525 -0.04 -21.19 -20.58
N ILE A 526 -0.29 -22.35 -21.18
CA ILE A 526 0.63 -23.00 -22.12
C ILE A 526 -0.08 -23.30 -23.44
N THR A 527 0.69 -23.31 -24.51
CA THR A 527 0.25 -23.71 -25.85
C THR A 527 0.05 -25.24 -25.91
N GLU A 528 -0.65 -25.70 -26.95
CA GLU A 528 -0.81 -27.15 -27.18
C GLU A 528 0.53 -27.82 -27.52
N GLU A 529 1.47 -27.09 -28.15
CA GLU A 529 2.82 -27.59 -28.44
C GLU A 529 3.63 -27.79 -27.16
N GLU A 530 3.64 -26.79 -26.28
CA GLU A 530 4.26 -26.90 -24.95
C GLU A 530 3.63 -28.03 -24.12
N LEU A 531 2.31 -28.19 -24.17
CA LEU A 531 1.62 -29.31 -23.55
C LEU A 531 2.14 -30.65 -24.09
N ARG A 532 2.26 -30.80 -25.41
CA ARG A 532 2.77 -32.04 -26.01
C ARG A 532 4.19 -32.34 -25.54
N GLY A 533 5.04 -31.33 -25.43
CA GLY A 533 6.37 -31.47 -24.84
C GLY A 533 6.31 -32.00 -23.41
N LEU A 534 5.45 -31.41 -22.57
CA LEU A 534 5.33 -31.77 -21.16
C LEU A 534 4.77 -33.16 -20.87
N ILE A 535 3.95 -33.71 -21.77
CA ILE A 535 3.30 -35.02 -21.58
C ILE A 535 3.94 -36.15 -22.38
N ALA A 536 4.96 -35.82 -23.20
CA ALA A 536 5.72 -36.80 -23.98
C ALA A 536 6.85 -37.45 -23.15
N ASP A 537 7.34 -36.74 -22.14
CA ASP A 537 8.28 -37.21 -21.11
C ASP A 537 7.53 -37.86 -19.93
#